data_AF-A0A9X6Q770-F1
#
_entry.id   AF-A0A9X6Q770-F1
#
_cell.length_a   1.000
_cell.length_b   1.000
_cell.length_c   1.000
_cell.angle_alpha   90.00
_cell.angle_beta   90.00
_cell.angle_gamma   90.00
#
_symmetry.space_group_name_H-M   'P 1'
#
loop_
_entity.id
_entity.type
_entity.pdbx_description
1 polymer ?
#
loop_
_entity_poly.entity_id
_entity_poly.type
_entity_poly.pdbx_seq_one_letter_code
_entity_poly.pdbx_strand_id
1 'polypeptide(L)' 'ILDKVSVNGSSQYKVKNSRGNVYYITASSYYVEIK' A
#
# COMPACT_ATOMS: atom_id res chain seq x y z
N ILE A 1 -3.25 9.94 1.16
CA ILE A 1 -2.80 9.10 0.03
C ILE A 1 -2.29 10.05 -1.03
N LEU A 2 -1.09 9.82 -1.57
CA LEU A 2 -0.53 10.68 -2.61
C LEU A 2 -0.94 10.19 -3.99
N ASP A 3 -0.92 8.88 -4.22
CA ASP A 3 -1.21 8.32 -5.53
C ASP A 3 -1.67 6.86 -5.45
N LYS A 4 -2.36 6.39 -6.49
CA LYS A 4 -2.72 4.98 -6.71
C LYS A 4 -1.90 4.46 -7.89
N VAL A 5 -1.11 3.43 -7.65
CA VAL A 5 -0.19 2.83 -8.63
C VAL A 5 -0.60 1.39 -8.89
N SER A 6 -0.64 0.97 -10.15
CA SER A 6 -0.81 -0.44 -10.50
C SER A 6 0.56 -1.06 -10.77
N VAL A 7 0.95 -2.05 -9.98
CA VAL A 7 2.23 -2.75 -10.12
C VAL A 7 1.93 -4.23 -10.34
N ASN A 8 2.32 -4.77 -11.49
CA ASN A 8 2.07 -6.17 -11.87
C ASN A 8 0.60 -6.62 -11.71
N GLY A 9 -0.34 -5.73 -12.04
CA GLY A 9 -1.79 -5.98 -11.93
C GLY A 9 -2.36 -5.83 -10.52
N SER A 10 -1.53 -5.51 -9.51
CA SER A 10 -1.97 -5.25 -8.14
C SER A 10 -1.99 -3.75 -7.85
N SER A 11 -3.10 -3.26 -7.30
CA SER A 11 -3.22 -1.87 -6.86
C SER A 11 -2.42 -1.62 -5.58
N GLN A 12 -1.58 -0.60 -5.62
CA GLN A 12 -0.79 -0.11 -4.49
C GLN A 12 -1.10 1.36 -4.23
N TYR A 13 -0.95 1.76 -2.98
CA TYR A 13 -1.11 3.14 -2.55
C TYR A 13 0.26 3.72 -2.20
N LYS A 14 0.60 4.83 -2.86
CA LYS A 14 1.76 5.64 -2.49
C LYS A 14 1.32 6.60 -1.38
N VAL A 15 1.96 6.50 -0.22
CA VAL A 15 1.65 7.34 0.94
C VAL A 15 2.92 8.00 1.46
N LYS A 16 2.77 9.17 2.09
CA LYS A 16 3.85 9.87 2.78
C LYS A 16 3.48 9.98 4.26
N ASN A 17 4.39 9.63 5.15
CA ASN A 17 4.17 9.84 6.58
C ASN A 17 4.43 11.31 6.98
N SER A 18 4.11 11.67 8.22
CA SER A 18 4.35 13.03 8.74
C SER A 18 5.82 13.44 8.78
N ARG A 19 6.74 12.46 8.83
CA ARG A 19 8.21 12.68 8.74
C ARG A 19 8.71 12.85 7.32
N GLY A 20 7.84 12.70 6.33
CA GLY A 20 8.10 12.89 4.93
C GLY A 20 8.61 11.68 4.14
N ASN A 21 8.69 10.50 4.77
CA ASN A 21 9.08 9.25 4.14
C ASN A 21 7.94 8.70 3.28
N VAL A 22 8.29 8.12 2.13
CA VAL A 22 7.35 7.53 1.17
C VAL A 22 7.27 6.02 1.35
N TYR A 23 6.06 5.48 1.39
CA TYR A 23 5.76 4.05 1.50
C TYR A 23 4.79 3.62 0.41
N TYR A 24 4.86 2.33 0.05
CA TYR A 24 3.95 1.67 -0.87
C TYR A 24 3.18 0.61 -0.09
N ILE A 25 1.85 0.74 -0.04
CA ILE A 25 0.98 -0.16 0.70
C ILE A 25 0.13 -0.92 -0.32
N THR A 26 0.27 -2.24 -0.32
CA THR A 26 -0.61 -3.14 -1.08
C THR A 26 -1.79 -3.53 -0.20
N ALA A 27 -3.01 -3.21 -0.63
CA ALA A 27 -4.21 -3.68 0.04
C ALA A 27 -4.63 -5.02 -0.60
N SER A 28 -4.67 -6.08 0.20
CA SER A 28 -5.22 -7.37 -0.19
C SER A 28 -6.54 -7.59 0.55
N SER A 29 -7.55 -8.10 -0.14
CA SER A 29 -8.78 -8.59 0.50
C SER A 29 -8.57 -9.91 1.26
N TYR A 30 -7.50 -10.63 0.95
CA TYR A 30 -7.08 -11.86 1.62
C TYR A 30 -6.16 -11.50 2.78
N TYR A 31 -6.54 -11.88 4.00
CA TYR A 31 -5.72 -11.79 5.20
C TYR A 31 -5.50 -13.19 5.79
N VAL A 32 -4.33 -13.39 6.41
CA VAL A 32 -4.03 -14.61 7.16
C VAL A 32 -4.12 -14.27 8.65
N GLU A 33 -5.00 -14.96 9.36
CA GLU A 33 -5.05 -14.91 10.81
C GLU A 33 -4.05 -15.92 11.37
N ILE A 34 -3.07 -15.43 12.12
CA ILE A 34 -2.16 -16.29 12.89
C ILE A 34 -2.71 -16.36 14.31
N LYS A 35 -3.03 -17.58 14.74
CA LYS A 35 -3.51 -17.87 16.10
C LYS A 35 -2.35 -18.10 17.07
#